data_AF-A0A969WQN9-F1
#
_entry.id   AF-A0A969WQN9-F1
#
_cell.length_a   1.000
_cell.length_b   1.000
_cell.length_c   1.000
_cell.angle_alpha   90.00
_cell.angle_beta   90.00
_cell.angle_gamma   90.00
#
_symmetry.space_group_name_H-M   'P 1'
#
loop_
_entity.id
_entity.type
_entity.pdbx_description
1 polymer ?
#
loop_
_entity_poly.entity_id
_entity_poly.type
_entity_poly.pdbx_seq_one_letter_code
_entity_poly.pdbx_strand_id
1 'polypeptide(L)'
;LSNNQTENIVLLLNKSDLSEPKTRDFPVKTINISVKTQQNIDLLKTYLVDSLKAMKFEENDVIISNIRHLSALQNALEALNRAQEAMRQGLPGDLLSQDVREAIHYLGAITGEIGTEEVLGTIFQNFCIGK
;
A
#
# COMPACT_ATOMS: atom_id res chain seq x y z
N LEU A 1 -6.18 -14.80 1.14
CA LEU A 1 -5.15 -13.84 0.70
C LEU A 1 -4.64 -14.29 -0.66
N SER A 2 -5.41 -14.03 -1.71
CA SER A 2 -5.06 -14.40 -3.09
C SER A 2 -4.96 -13.10 -3.89
N ASN A 3 -4.00 -12.24 -3.52
CA ASN A 3 -3.75 -11.00 -4.23
C ASN A 3 -2.84 -11.31 -5.42
N ASN A 4 -3.39 -11.97 -6.45
CA ASN A 4 -2.76 -12.05 -7.75
C ASN A 4 -2.95 -10.68 -8.44
N GLN A 5 -2.20 -9.67 -7.97
CA GLN A 5 -2.04 -8.46 -8.75
C GLN A 5 -1.18 -8.84 -9.96
N THR A 6 -1.82 -9.04 -11.11
CA THR A 6 -1.14 -8.97 -12.40
C THR A 6 -0.32 -7.68 -12.40
N GLU A 7 1.00 -7.81 -12.33
CA GLU A 7 1.90 -6.66 -12.41
C GLU A 7 1.60 -5.93 -13.73
N ASN A 8 1.29 -4.64 -13.65
CA ASN A 8 1.12 -3.79 -14.82
C ASN A 8 2.50 -3.54 -15.45
N ILE A 9 2.96 -4.51 -16.26
CA ILE A 9 4.26 -4.46 -16.92
C ILE A 9 4.13 -3.70 -18.24
N VAL A 10 4.93 -2.65 -18.40
CA VAL A 10 5.11 -1.93 -19.67
C VAL A 10 6.55 -2.05 -20.13
N LEU A 11 6.77 -2.44 -21.38
CA LEU A 11 8.09 -2.54 -21.98
C LEU A 11 8.46 -1.23 -22.66
N LEU A 12 9.57 -0.63 -22.25
CA LEU A 12 10.09 0.61 -22.86
C LEU A 12 11.27 0.30 -23.77
N LEU A 13 11.10 0.49 -25.07
CA LEU A 13 12.16 0.35 -26.06
C LEU A 13 12.83 1.71 -26.27
N ASN A 14 13.94 1.92 -25.56
CA ASN A 14 14.71 3.16 -25.64
C ASN A 14 15.59 3.22 -26.91
N LYS A 15 16.04 4.43 -27.25
CA LYS A 15 16.89 4.76 -28.41
C LYS A 15 16.20 4.58 -29.77
N SER A 16 14.90 4.87 -29.84
CA SER A 16 14.12 4.83 -31.10
C SER A 16 14.63 5.79 -32.18
N ASP A 17 15.53 6.72 -31.83
CA ASP A 17 16.21 7.63 -32.74
C ASP A 17 17.34 6.97 -33.55
N LEU A 18 17.89 5.84 -33.11
CA LEU A 18 19.06 5.20 -33.73
C LEU A 18 18.72 4.06 -34.70
N SER A 19 17.52 3.49 -34.61
CA SER A 19 17.06 2.41 -35.48
C SER A 19 15.54 2.31 -35.44
N GLU A 20 14.93 1.90 -36.55
CA GLU A 20 13.52 1.52 -36.52
C GLU A 20 13.27 0.48 -35.43
N PRO A 21 12.23 0.66 -34.58
CA PRO A 21 11.96 -0.24 -33.50
C PRO A 21 11.70 -1.62 -34.07
N LYS A 22 12.53 -2.61 -33.69
CA LYS A 22 12.28 -4.01 -34.05
C LYS A 22 10.92 -4.38 -33.48
N THR A 23 9.93 -4.56 -34.35
CA THR A 23 8.59 -5.08 -34.02
C THR A 23 8.71 -6.54 -33.64
N ARG A 24 9.36 -6.82 -32.51
CA ARG A 24 9.13 -8.07 -31.79
C ARG A 24 7.78 -7.93 -31.12
N ASP A 25 6.90 -8.86 -31.44
CA ASP A 25 5.61 -8.95 -30.79
C ASP A 25 5.84 -9.47 -29.36
N PHE A 26 5.96 -8.54 -28.42
CA PHE A 26 6.03 -8.87 -27.01
C PHE A 26 4.60 -9.03 -26.50
N PRO A 27 4.31 -10.04 -25.66
CA PRO A 27 2.97 -10.26 -25.11
C PRO A 27 2.55 -9.18 -24.08
N VAL A 28 3.29 -8.07 -23.99
CA VAL A 28 3.11 -6.97 -23.06
C VAL A 28 3.08 -5.64 -23.81
N LYS A 29 2.38 -4.65 -23.24
CA LYS A 29 2.31 -3.32 -23.82
C LYS A 29 3.71 -2.76 -24.01
N THR A 30 4.04 -2.36 -25.24
CA THR A 30 5.37 -1.86 -25.60
C THR A 30 5.27 -0.40 -26.07
N ILE A 31 6.14 0.46 -25.56
CA ILE A 31 6.24 1.88 -25.92
C ILE A 31 7.68 2.17 -26.37
N ASN A 32 7.84 2.70 -27.58
CA ASN A 32 9.14 3.14 -28.09
C ASN A 32 9.40 4.56 -27.61
N ILE A 33 10.57 4.81 -27.03
CA ILE A 33 10.99 6.13 -26.55
C ILE A 33 12.39 6.47 -27.06
N SER A 34 12.66 7.77 -27.18
CA SER A 34 14.04 8.25 -27.19
C SER A 34 14.19 9.28 -26.09
N VAL A 35 14.93 8.90 -25.05
CA VAL A 35 15.23 9.81 -23.93
C VAL A 35 16.06 11.00 -24.42
N LYS A 36 16.94 10.79 -25.39
CA LYS A 36 17.84 11.83 -25.92
C LYS A 36 17.07 12.92 -26.68
N THR A 37 16.11 12.54 -27.51
CA THR A 37 15.31 13.48 -28.30
C THR A 37 13.98 13.83 -27.64
N GLN A 38 13.73 13.30 -26.44
CA GLN A 38 12.46 13.40 -25.70
C GLN A 38 11.24 12.85 -26.48
N GLN A 39 11.47 12.00 -27.46
CA GLN A 39 10.42 11.39 -28.26
C GLN A 39 9.58 10.42 -27.41
N ASN A 40 8.25 10.56 -27.50
CA ASN A 40 7.24 9.71 -26.84
C ASN A 40 7.31 9.69 -25.31
N ILE A 41 8.02 10.63 -24.68
CA ILE A 41 8.06 10.77 -23.22
C ILE A 41 6.69 11.23 -22.68
N ASP A 42 6.00 12.14 -23.37
CA ASP A 42 4.67 12.57 -22.95
C ASP A 42 3.62 11.46 -23.13
N LEU A 43 3.77 10.63 -24.16
CA LEU A 43 2.93 9.44 -24.35
C LEU A 43 3.10 8.47 -23.16
N LEU A 44 4.33 8.27 -22.68
CA LEU A 44 4.59 7.46 -21.47
C LEU A 44 3.94 8.07 -20.23
N LYS A 45 4.06 9.39 -20.02
CA LYS A 45 3.42 10.07 -18.87
C LYS A 45 1.91 9.89 -18.88
N THR A 46 1.26 10.14 -20.02
CA THR A 46 -0.19 9.96 -20.16
C THR A 46 -0.58 8.53 -19.89
N TYR A 47 0.15 7.55 -20.46
CA TYR A 47 -0.11 6.14 -20.21
C TYR A 47 -0.02 5.76 -18.72
N LEU A 48 0.98 6.27 -17.99
CA LEU A 48 1.13 6.02 -16.56
C LEU A 48 -0.05 6.62 -15.77
N VAL A 49 -0.43 7.86 -16.06
CA VAL A 49 -1.56 8.54 -15.41
C VAL A 49 -2.87 7.79 -15.66
N ASP A 50 -3.13 7.38 -16.90
CA ASP A 50 -4.35 6.67 -17.27
C ASP A 50 -4.38 5.27 -16.64
N SER A 51 -3.23 4.60 -16.55
CA SER A 51 -3.11 3.30 -15.87
C SER A 51 -3.38 3.42 -14.38
N LEU A 52 -2.94 4.51 -13.74
CA LEU A 52 -3.23 4.81 -12.33
C LEU A 52 -4.71 5.16 -12.11
N LYS A 53 -5.36 5.87 -13.03
CA LYS A 53 -6.80 6.16 -12.95
C LYS A 53 -7.67 4.91 -13.16
N ALA A 54 -7.22 3.99 -14.01
CA ALA A 54 -7.90 2.73 -14.26
C ALA A 54 -7.79 1.75 -13.07
N MET A 55 -6.74 1.87 -12.25
CA MET A 55 -6.73 1.31 -10.90
C MET A 55 -7.76 2.08 -10.08
N LYS A 56 -8.97 1.55 -10.02
CA LYS A 56 -10.11 2.13 -9.28
C LYS A 56 -9.68 2.52 -7.86
N PHE A 57 -9.46 3.80 -7.65
CA PHE A 57 -9.68 4.43 -6.36
C PHE A 57 -11.17 4.78 -6.37
N GLU A 58 -11.99 4.09 -5.58
CA GLU A 58 -13.36 4.58 -5.41
C GLU A 58 -13.26 5.94 -4.71
N GLU A 59 -14.03 6.94 -5.13
CA GLU A 59 -14.01 8.29 -4.52
C GLU A 59 -14.31 8.27 -3.00
N ASN A 60 -14.84 7.16 -2.49
CA ASN A 60 -15.12 6.91 -1.08
C ASN A 60 -14.09 5.99 -0.38
N ASP A 61 -13.00 5.61 -1.05
CA ASP A 61 -11.94 4.85 -0.39
C ASP A 61 -11.25 5.76 0.62
N VAL A 62 -11.30 5.37 1.90
CA VAL A 62 -10.49 6.00 2.94
C VAL A 62 -9.04 5.68 2.63
N ILE A 63 -8.33 6.65 2.04
CA ILE A 63 -6.91 6.53 1.73
C ILE A 63 -6.13 6.55 3.05
N ILE A 64 -5.73 5.36 3.51
CA ILE A 64 -4.80 5.22 4.63
C ILE A 64 -3.39 5.45 4.08
N SER A 65 -2.96 6.72 4.07
CA SER A 65 -1.63 7.12 3.56
C SER A 65 -0.50 6.87 4.56
N ASN A 66 -0.82 6.64 5.84
CA ASN A 66 0.15 6.43 6.89
C ASN A 66 0.30 4.94 7.22
N ILE A 67 1.49 4.39 6.98
CA ILE A 67 1.81 2.99 7.29
C ILE A 67 1.58 2.63 8.77
N ARG A 68 1.73 3.59 9.69
CA ARG A 68 1.44 3.41 11.13
C ARG A 68 -0.04 3.15 11.36
N HIS A 69 -0.91 3.92 10.70
CA HIS A 69 -2.37 3.74 10.81
C HIS A 69 -2.80 2.41 10.20
N LEU A 70 -2.19 2.02 9.07
CA LEU A 70 -2.43 0.72 8.46
C LEU A 70 -2.09 -0.42 9.42
N SER A 71 -0.89 -0.39 10.02
CA SER A 71 -0.46 -1.41 10.98
C SER A 71 -1.39 -1.49 12.20
N ALA A 72 -1.81 -0.33 12.74
CA ALA A 72 -2.75 -0.30 13.86
C ALA A 72 -4.12 -0.92 13.50
N LEU A 73 -4.65 -0.63 12.31
CA LEU A 73 -5.89 -1.24 11.82
C LEU A 73 -5.76 -2.75 11.60
N GLN A 74 -4.63 -3.20 11.06
CA GLN A 74 -4.35 -4.63 10.88
C GLN A 74 -4.31 -5.36 12.22
N ASN A 75 -3.59 -4.81 13.20
CA ASN A 75 -3.50 -5.41 14.54
C ASN A 75 -4.87 -5.43 15.25
N ALA A 76 -5.66 -4.36 15.11
CA ALA A 76 -7.02 -4.30 15.65
C ALA A 76 -7.91 -5.39 15.02
N LEU A 77 -7.83 -5.58 13.70
CA LEU A 77 -8.56 -6.62 12.99
C LEU A 77 -8.15 -8.02 13.45
N GLU A 78 -6.85 -8.26 13.65
CA GLU A 78 -6.36 -9.54 14.16
C GLU A 78 -6.90 -9.84 15.57
N ALA A 79 -6.89 -8.86 16.46
CA ALA A 79 -7.46 -9.00 17.81
C ALA A 79 -8.97 -9.29 17.76
N LEU A 80 -9.73 -8.60 16.89
CA LEU A 80 -11.16 -8.87 16.70
C LEU A 80 -11.42 -10.27 16.14
N ASN A 81 -10.58 -10.77 15.23
CA ASN A 81 -10.70 -12.13 14.72
C ASN A 81 -10.43 -13.16 15.82
N ARG A 82 -9.46 -12.93 16.71
CA ARG A 82 -9.23 -13.79 17.89
C ARG A 82 -10.42 -13.78 18.83
N ALA A 83 -10.98 -12.60 19.12
CA ALA A 83 -12.19 -12.45 19.92
C ALA A 83 -13.37 -13.24 19.32
N GLN A 84 -13.60 -13.10 18.01
CA GLN A 84 -14.67 -13.80 17.31
C GLN A 84 -14.47 -15.33 17.34
N GLU A 85 -13.24 -15.80 17.15
CA GLU A 85 -12.92 -17.21 17.25
C GLU A 85 -13.11 -17.74 18.68
N ALA A 86 -12.70 -16.95 19.68
CA ALA A 86 -12.87 -17.30 21.08
C ALA A 86 -14.35 -17.46 21.45
N MET A 87 -15.21 -16.56 20.93
CA MET A 87 -16.66 -16.67 21.07
C MET A 87 -17.22 -17.95 20.41
N ARG A 88 -16.75 -18.28 19.20
CA ARG A 88 -17.19 -19.50 18.48
C ARG A 88 -16.79 -20.79 19.21
N GLN A 89 -15.64 -20.78 19.87
CA GLN A 89 -15.13 -21.92 20.63
C GLN A 89 -15.71 -22.02 22.05
N GLY A 90 -16.54 -21.05 22.48
CA GLY A 90 -17.14 -21.03 23.81
C GLY A 90 -16.13 -20.78 24.92
N LEU A 91 -15.04 -20.06 24.62
CA LEU A 91 -14.03 -19.70 25.62
C LEU A 91 -14.60 -18.73 26.68
N PRO A 92 -14.05 -18.74 27.91
CA PRO A 92 -14.48 -17.82 28.97
C PRO A 92 -14.42 -16.35 28.55
N GLY A 93 -15.38 -15.55 29.04
CA GLY A 93 -15.49 -14.13 28.71
C GLY A 93 -14.27 -13.29 29.07
N ASP A 94 -13.43 -13.74 30.00
CA ASP A 94 -12.18 -13.06 30.38
C ASP A 94 -11.18 -13.01 29.21
N LEU A 95 -11.06 -14.09 28.44
CA LEU A 95 -10.17 -14.16 27.27
C LEU A 95 -10.71 -13.29 26.12
N LEU A 96 -12.03 -13.31 25.92
CA LEU A 96 -12.70 -12.43 24.98
C LEU A 96 -12.48 -10.95 25.31
N SER A 97 -12.58 -10.61 26.60
CA SER A 97 -12.42 -9.24 27.06
C SER A 97 -11.01 -8.69 26.82
N GLN A 98 -9.99 -9.56 26.83
CA GLN A 98 -8.61 -9.17 26.56
C GLN A 98 -8.42 -8.78 25.10
N ASP A 99 -8.87 -9.62 24.16
CA ASP A 99 -8.77 -9.34 22.72
C ASP A 99 -9.54 -8.07 22.33
N VAL A 100 -10.72 -7.83 22.93
CA VAL A 100 -11.49 -6.60 22.71
C VAL A 100 -10.77 -5.36 23.23
N ARG A 101 -10.13 -5.42 24.41
CA ARG A 101 -9.32 -4.31 24.95
C ARG A 101 -8.13 -4.00 24.04
N GLU A 102 -7.49 -5.03 23.51
CA GLU A 102 -6.37 -4.90 22.60
C GLU A 102 -6.77 -4.26 21.26
N ALA A 103 -7.92 -4.64 20.70
CA ALA A 103 -8.49 -3.98 19.53
C ALA A 103 -8.77 -2.49 19.78
N ILE A 104 -9.37 -2.14 20.92
CA ILE A 104 -9.63 -0.75 21.32
C ILE A 104 -8.32 0.03 21.47
N HIS A 105 -7.29 -0.57 22.06
CA HIS A 105 -5.97 0.04 22.20
C HIS A 105 -5.38 0.41 20.83
N TYR A 106 -5.31 -0.53 19.88
CA TYR A 106 -4.78 -0.25 18.55
C TYR A 106 -5.60 0.82 17.80
N LEU A 107 -6.91 0.86 17.97
CA LEU A 107 -7.75 1.92 17.40
C LEU A 107 -7.48 3.29 18.06
N GLY A 108 -7.25 3.32 19.38
CA GLY A 108 -6.84 4.52 20.11
C GLY A 108 -5.51 5.11 19.62
N ALA A 109 -4.62 4.28 19.06
CA ALA A 109 -3.32 4.71 18.52
C ALA A 109 -3.47 5.64 17.32
N ILE A 110 -4.58 5.46 16.60
CA ILE A 110 -4.91 6.19 15.38
C ILE A 110 -5.46 7.56 15.76
N THR A 111 -6.35 7.62 16.76
CA THR A 111 -6.98 8.85 17.26
C THR A 111 -6.09 9.66 18.21
N GLY A 112 -4.99 9.08 18.70
CA GLY A 112 -4.04 9.74 19.60
C GLY A 112 -4.39 9.60 21.07
N GLU A 113 -5.29 8.67 21.43
CA GLU A 113 -5.71 8.39 22.82
C GLU A 113 -4.78 7.41 23.56
N ILE A 114 -3.52 7.26 23.13
CA ILE A 114 -2.53 6.42 23.84
C ILE A 114 -1.41 7.28 24.40
N GLY A 115 -0.97 6.91 25.59
CA GLY A 115 0.07 7.57 26.38
C GLY A 115 1.29 8.01 25.58
N THR A 116 1.81 9.16 26.00
CA THR A 116 2.96 9.91 25.45
C THR A 116 4.22 9.09 25.14
N GLU A 117 4.38 7.91 25.73
CA GLU A 117 5.60 7.10 25.68
C GLU A 117 5.81 6.38 24.33
N GLU A 118 4.73 5.96 23.65
CA GLU A 118 4.82 5.22 22.38
C GLU A 118 5.01 6.16 21.16
N VAL A 119 4.47 7.38 21.27
CA VAL A 119 4.66 8.47 20.29
C VAL A 119 6.14 8.87 20.22
N LEU A 120 6.81 8.99 21.36
CA LEU A 120 8.24 9.33 21.43
C LEU A 120 9.11 8.24 20.79
N GLY A 121 8.83 6.96 21.06
CA GLY A 121 9.59 5.86 20.46
C GLY A 121 9.55 5.83 18.94
N THR A 122 8.38 6.11 18.35
CA THR A 122 8.18 6.12 16.89
C THR A 122 8.77 7.38 16.24
N ILE A 123 8.72 8.53 16.92
CA ILE A 123 9.33 9.77 16.44
C ILE A 123 10.86 9.62 16.37
N PHE A 124 11.51 8.92 17.30
CA PHE A 124 12.98 8.81 17.27
C PHE A 124 13.53 7.64 16.44
N GLN A 125 12.69 6.69 16.03
CA GLN A 125 13.13 5.57 15.19
C GLN A 125 13.39 5.95 13.72
N ASN A 126 12.75 6.99 13.21
CA ASN A 126 12.86 7.40 11.80
C ASN A 126 13.73 8.64 11.56
N PHE A 127 14.39 9.17 12.60
CA PHE A 127 15.30 10.30 12.46
C PHE A 127 16.74 9.81 12.59
N CYS A 128 17.54 10.07 11.55
CA CYS A 128 18.98 9.92 11.65
C CYS A 128 19.49 10.75 12.83
N ILE A 129 20.14 10.10 13.80
CA ILE A 129 20.81 10.78 14.91
C ILE A 129 21.93 11.64 14.29
N GLY A 130 21.73 12.96 14.31
CA GLY A 130 22.69 13.92 13.78
C GLY A 130 22.11 14.86 12.72
N LYS A 131 21.10 15.66 13.09
CA LYS A 131 20.96 17.05 12.67
C LYS A 131 20.30 17.84 13.79
#